data_AF-A0A2E8VXV0-F1
#
_entry.id   AF-A0A2E8VXV0-F1
#
_cell.length_a   1.000
_cell.length_b   1.000
_cell.length_c   1.000
_cell.angle_alpha   90.00
_cell.angle_beta   90.00
_cell.angle_gamma   90.00
#
_symmetry.space_group_name_H-M   'P 1'
#
loop_
_entity.id
_entity.type
_entity.pdbx_description
1 polymer ?
#
loop_
_entity_poly.entity_id
_entity_poly.type
_entity_poly.pdbx_seq_one_letter_code
_entity_poly.pdbx_strand_id
1 'polypeptide(L)'
;RVRLGIGHPGDKAKVASYVLSNFPKNSDAELSFLLEAVAEGFPQLKEGNQEKFLNIVSGQSNTSKKTSDRKVPKTKPSPGKETLDISKETKKSALERLLEKFR
;
A
#
# COMPACT_ATOMS: atom_id res chain seq x y z
N ARG A 1 -11.69 -18.67 -0.03
CA ARG A 1 -10.42 -19.26 -0.52
C ARG A 1 -9.42 -18.13 -0.61
N VAL A 2 -8.28 -18.23 0.06
CA VAL A 2 -7.21 -17.21 -0.01
C VAL A 2 -6.12 -17.75 -0.94
N ARG A 3 -5.62 -16.93 -1.86
CA ARG A 3 -4.57 -17.30 -2.80
C ARG A 3 -3.27 -16.64 -2.35
N LEU A 4 -2.28 -17.45 -2.01
CA LEU A 4 -0.93 -16.98 -1.66
C LEU A 4 -0.01 -17.30 -2.83
N GLY A 5 0.53 -16.26 -3.46
CA GLY A 5 1.45 -16.41 -4.58
C GLY A 5 2.80 -16.88 -4.08
N ILE A 6 3.20 -18.10 -4.44
CA ILE A 6 4.54 -18.63 -4.15
C ILE A 6 5.52 -18.41 -5.31
N GLY A 7 5.04 -17.95 -6.46
CA GLY A 7 5.81 -17.83 -7.71
C GLY A 7 5.62 -19.01 -8.66
N HIS A 8 6.36 -19.02 -9.77
CA HIS A 8 6.36 -20.10 -10.77
C HIS A 8 7.76 -20.25 -11.37
N PRO A 9 8.28 -21.48 -11.56
CA PRO A 9 9.66 -21.71 -12.06
C PRO A 9 9.84 -21.42 -13.57
N GLY A 10 8.85 -20.83 -14.24
CA GLY A 10 8.79 -20.63 -15.70
C GLY A 10 8.57 -21.90 -16.54
N ASP A 11 9.07 -23.05 -16.10
CA ASP A 11 8.98 -24.34 -16.79
C ASP A 11 7.96 -25.28 -16.12
N LYS A 12 7.02 -25.82 -16.91
CA LYS A 12 5.97 -26.73 -16.46
C LYS A 12 6.54 -28.02 -15.85
N ALA A 13 7.65 -28.55 -16.37
CA ALA A 13 8.24 -29.78 -15.88
C ALA A 13 8.81 -29.63 -14.45
N LYS A 14 9.18 -28.41 -14.04
CA LYS A 14 9.79 -28.13 -12.74
C LYS A 14 8.79 -27.78 -11.65
N VAL A 15 7.50 -27.66 -11.97
CA VAL A 15 6.46 -27.22 -11.01
C VAL A 15 6.36 -28.16 -9.81
N ALA A 16 6.37 -29.48 -10.03
CA ALA A 16 6.26 -30.46 -8.95
C ALA A 16 7.43 -30.31 -7.95
N SER A 17 8.66 -30.20 -8.45
CA SER A 17 9.83 -29.98 -7.60
C SER A 17 9.79 -28.62 -6.90
N TYR A 18 9.35 -27.56 -7.60
CA TYR A 18 9.30 -26.20 -7.06
C TYR A 18 8.35 -26.09 -5.85
N VAL A 19 7.13 -26.62 -5.96
CA VAL A 19 6.13 -26.55 -4.89
C VAL A 19 6.49 -27.39 -3.67
N LEU A 20 7.24 -28.47 -3.87
CA LEU A 20 7.68 -29.37 -2.79
C LEU A 20 9.03 -28.94 -2.15
N SER A 21 9.69 -27.92 -2.70
CA SER A 21 10.95 -27.40 -2.17
C SER A 21 10.70 -26.40 -1.05
N ASN A 22 11.70 -26.24 -0.16
CA ASN A 22 11.69 -25.18 0.83
C ASN A 22 11.86 -23.81 0.17
N PHE A 23 11.36 -22.77 0.84
CA PHE A 23 11.61 -21.38 0.45
C PHE A 23 13.11 -21.05 0.57
N PRO A 24 13.65 -20.20 -0.32
CA PRO A 24 15.02 -19.72 -0.19
C PRO A 24 15.15 -18.81 1.04
N LYS A 25 16.28 -18.88 1.76
CA LYS A 25 16.53 -18.12 3.00
C LYS A 25 16.29 -16.60 2.87
N ASN A 26 16.51 -16.04 1.69
CA ASN A 26 16.32 -14.62 1.45
C ASN A 26 14.84 -14.20 1.40
N SER A 27 13.90 -15.15 1.34
CA SER A 27 12.45 -14.89 1.28
C SER A 27 11.75 -15.01 2.64
N ASP A 28 12.47 -15.42 3.69
CA ASP A 28 11.89 -15.64 5.03
C ASP A 28 11.24 -14.37 5.59
N ALA A 29 11.86 -13.20 5.37
CA ALA A 29 11.35 -11.92 5.86
C ALA A 29 10.03 -11.52 5.16
N GLU A 30 9.98 -11.61 3.84
CA GLU A 30 8.78 -11.28 3.06
C GLU A 30 7.63 -12.27 3.35
N LEU A 31 7.95 -13.55 3.48
CA LEU A 31 6.98 -14.58 3.82
C LEU A 31 6.42 -14.39 5.23
N SER A 32 7.27 -14.11 6.22
CA SER A 32 6.84 -13.85 7.60
C SER A 32 5.90 -12.66 7.66
N PHE A 33 6.24 -11.60 6.93
CA PHE A 33 5.43 -10.40 6.85
C PHE A 33 4.05 -10.66 6.20
N LEU A 34 4.00 -11.44 5.12
CA LEU A 34 2.74 -11.86 4.49
C LEU A 34 1.87 -12.69 5.46
N LEU A 35 2.48 -13.63 6.17
CA LEU A 35 1.76 -14.51 7.11
C LEU A 35 1.21 -13.73 8.31
N GLU A 36 1.97 -12.78 8.85
CA GLU A 36 1.52 -11.87 9.92
C GLU A 36 0.28 -11.07 9.48
N ALA A 37 0.32 -10.50 8.28
CA ALA A 37 -0.80 -9.73 7.73
C ALA A 37 -2.07 -10.59 7.52
N VAL A 38 -1.89 -11.85 7.12
CA VAL A 38 -3.00 -12.81 6.99
C VAL A 38 -3.56 -13.19 8.36
N ALA A 39 -2.71 -13.38 9.37
CA ALA A 39 -3.12 -13.65 10.73
C ALA A 39 -3.93 -12.47 11.33
N GLU A 40 -3.46 -11.24 11.14
CA GLU A 40 -4.17 -10.02 11.56
C GLU A 40 -5.51 -9.86 10.83
N GLY A 41 -5.57 -10.20 9.54
CA GLY A 41 -6.79 -10.12 8.74
C GLY A 41 -7.80 -11.25 9.01
N PHE A 42 -7.40 -12.35 9.64
CA PHE A 42 -8.25 -13.54 9.82
C PHE A 42 -9.62 -13.29 10.48
N PRO A 43 -9.75 -12.44 11.52
CA PRO A 43 -11.05 -12.12 12.10
C PRO A 43 -12.05 -11.53 11.09
N GLN A 44 -11.57 -10.73 10.13
CA GLN A 44 -12.42 -10.15 9.09
C GLN A 44 -12.96 -11.22 8.12
N LEU A 45 -12.16 -12.26 7.83
CA LEU A 45 -12.64 -13.40 7.03
C LEU A 45 -13.72 -14.19 7.76
N LYS A 46 -13.59 -14.37 9.08
CA LYS A 46 -14.61 -15.06 9.90
C LYS A 46 -15.94 -14.32 9.86
N GLU A 47 -15.91 -12.99 9.87
CA GLU A 47 -17.10 -12.13 9.81
C GLU A 47 -17.68 -11.99 8.39
N GLY A 48 -17.02 -12.54 7.37
CA GLY A 48 -17.42 -12.39 5.96
C GLY A 48 -17.00 -11.08 5.31
N ASN A 49 -16.23 -10.24 6.01
CA ASN A 49 -15.77 -8.93 5.57
C ASN A 49 -14.54 -9.06 4.64
N GLN A 50 -14.73 -9.59 3.43
CA GLN A 50 -13.64 -9.86 2.48
C GLN A 50 -12.87 -8.60 2.05
N GLU A 51 -13.54 -7.47 1.83
CA GLU A 51 -12.89 -6.21 1.42
C GLU A 51 -11.92 -5.70 2.48
N LYS A 52 -12.31 -5.78 3.77
CA LYS A 52 -11.46 -5.37 4.89
C LYS A 52 -10.26 -6.30 5.02
N PHE A 53 -10.45 -7.61 4.87
CA PHE A 53 -9.34 -8.57 4.84
C PHE A 53 -8.33 -8.23 3.75
N LEU A 54 -8.80 -7.96 2.52
CA LEU A 54 -7.92 -7.63 1.40
C LEU A 54 -7.14 -6.34 1.66
N ASN A 55 -7.78 -5.31 2.21
CA ASN A 55 -7.12 -4.04 2.54
C ASN A 55 -6.00 -4.20 3.58
N ILE A 56 -6.20 -5.05 4.60
CA ILE A 56 -5.18 -5.35 5.63
C ILE A 56 -3.99 -6.05 4.98
N VAL A 57 -4.24 -7.12 4.22
CA VAL A 57 -3.18 -7.92 3.59
C VAL A 57 -2.40 -7.12 2.54
N SER A 58 -3.07 -6.30 1.72
CA SER A 58 -2.40 -5.46 0.71
C SER A 58 -1.66 -4.25 1.31
N GLY A 59 -2.21 -3.68 2.39
CA GLY A 59 -1.67 -2.49 3.03
C GLY A 59 -0.36 -2.77 3.77
N GLN A 60 -0.25 -3.96 4.34
CA GLN A 60 1.01 -4.44 4.89
C GLN A 60 2.01 -4.65 3.72
N SER A 61 1.66 -5.43 2.68
CA SER A 61 2.64 -5.85 1.65
C SER A 61 3.30 -4.70 0.88
N ASN A 62 2.65 -3.54 0.83
CA ASN A 62 3.20 -2.31 0.29
C ASN A 62 3.50 -1.36 1.44
N THR A 63 4.66 -1.48 2.09
CA THR A 63 5.08 -0.49 3.10
C THR A 63 5.49 0.83 2.43
N SER A 64 4.53 1.56 1.85
CA SER A 64 4.53 3.01 1.93
C SER A 64 4.03 3.36 3.33
N LYS A 65 5.01 3.59 4.20
CA LYS A 65 4.91 4.07 5.58
C LYS A 65 3.70 4.98 5.79
N LYS A 66 2.63 4.46 6.37
CA LYS A 66 1.52 5.29 6.86
C LYS A 66 2.05 6.02 8.09
N THR A 67 2.41 7.29 7.92
CA THR A 67 2.68 8.20 9.02
C THR A 67 1.38 8.42 9.79
N SER A 68 1.10 7.56 10.76
CA SER A 68 0.13 7.84 11.81
C SER A 68 0.87 8.22 13.08
N ASP A 69 1.44 9.42 13.08
CA ASP A 69 1.61 10.16 14.32
C ASP A 69 1.31 11.64 14.07
N ARG A 70 0.02 11.95 14.07
CA ARG A 70 -0.43 13.24 14.58
C ARG A 70 -1.79 13.07 15.24
N LYS A 71 -1.68 12.60 16.48
CA LYS A 71 -2.59 12.87 17.60
C LYS A 71 -3.37 14.17 17.35
N VAL A 72 -4.69 14.05 17.25
CA VAL A 72 -5.62 15.19 17.22
C VAL A 72 -5.91 15.59 18.66
N PRO A 73 -5.71 16.85 19.06
CA PRO A 73 -6.49 17.44 20.13
C PRO A 73 -7.43 18.51 19.54
N LYS A 74 -8.74 18.33 19.76
CA LYS A 74 -9.76 19.38 19.61
C LYS A 74 -9.74 20.31 20.83
N THR A 75 -10.33 21.50 20.64
CA THR A 75 -10.69 22.60 21.58
C THR A 75 -9.64 23.72 21.61
N LYS A 76 -9.91 25.01 21.36
CA LYS A 76 -11.13 25.88 21.36
C LYS A 76 -10.93 27.07 20.36
N PRO A 77 -12.01 27.76 19.96
CA PRO A 77 -11.98 28.82 18.94
C PRO A 77 -11.65 30.21 19.54
N SER A 78 -10.90 31.03 18.81
CA SER A 78 -10.90 32.49 18.95
C SER A 78 -10.39 33.13 17.65
N PRO A 79 -10.94 34.29 17.24
CA PRO A 79 -10.91 34.77 15.87
C PRO A 79 -9.75 35.73 15.63
N GLY A 80 -9.32 35.83 14.37
CA GLY A 80 -8.58 36.98 13.88
C GLY A 80 -7.46 36.64 12.91
N LYS A 81 -7.58 37.24 11.71
CA LYS A 81 -6.49 37.66 10.82
C LYS A 81 -5.82 36.52 10.04
N GLU A 82 -6.21 36.31 8.79
CA GLU A 82 -5.71 37.05 7.62
C GLU A 82 -6.17 36.33 6.35
N THR A 83 -6.99 37.03 5.57
CA THR A 83 -7.31 36.71 4.19
C THR A 83 -6.04 36.84 3.34
N LEU A 84 -5.50 35.73 2.85
CA LEU A 84 -4.49 35.75 1.79
C LEU A 84 -5.19 35.54 0.43
N ASP A 85 -5.62 36.68 -0.09
CA ASP A 85 -5.48 37.14 -1.47
C ASP A 85 -5.17 36.06 -2.53
N ILE A 86 -6.21 35.69 -3.29
CA ILE A 86 -6.09 34.98 -4.55
C ILE A 86 -5.80 36.04 -5.62
N SER A 87 -4.53 36.34 -5.86
CA SER A 87 -4.14 37.17 -6.99
C SER A 87 -2.82 36.71 -7.62
N LYS A 88 -2.99 36.12 -8.82
CA LYS A 88 -2.09 36.14 -9.99
C LYS A 88 -0.63 35.70 -9.79
N GLU A 89 -0.37 34.42 -10.06
CA GLU A 89 0.88 34.01 -10.71
C GLU A 89 0.57 33.22 -11.99
N THR A 90 0.51 33.94 -13.09
CA THR A 90 0.67 33.41 -14.45
C THR A 90 2.12 32.97 -14.64
N LYS A 91 2.44 31.72 -14.30
CA LYS A 91 3.67 31.05 -14.74
C LYS A 91 3.32 29.66 -15.26
N LYS A 92 2.94 29.60 -16.54
CA LYS A 92 2.72 28.44 -17.42
C LYS A 92 2.24 27.15 -16.74
N SER A 93 1.01 26.75 -17.08
CA SER A 93 0.36 25.54 -16.56
C SER A 93 1.23 24.29 -16.77
N ALA A 94 1.08 23.28 -15.91
CA ALA A 94 1.86 22.04 -15.97
C ALA A 94 1.80 21.34 -17.35
N LEU A 95 0.66 21.46 -18.04
CA LEU A 95 0.48 20.94 -19.40
C LEU A 95 1.29 21.71 -20.45
N GLU A 96 1.42 23.02 -20.26
CA GLU A 96 2.15 23.91 -21.18
C GLU A 96 3.67 23.63 -21.11
N ARG A 97 4.18 23.30 -19.91
CA ARG A 97 5.57 22.87 -19.71
C ARG A 97 5.88 21.50 -20.32
N LEU A 98 4.88 20.62 -20.37
CA LEU A 98 5.01 19.32 -21.03
C LEU A 98 5.07 19.49 -22.55
N LEU A 99 4.22 20.34 -23.11
CA LEU A 99 4.17 20.57 -24.56
C LEU A 99 5.46 21.19 -25.11
N GLU A 100 6.14 22.07 -24.36
CA GLU A 100 7.44 22.63 -24.75
C GLU A 100 8.58 21.61 -24.71
N LYS A 101 8.49 20.55 -23.88
CA LYS A 101 9.53 19.51 -23.76
C LYS A 101 9.52 18.47 -24.87
N PHE A 102 8.41 18.33 -25.59
CA PHE A 102 8.21 17.30 -26.63
C PHE A 102 8.11 17.90 -28.04
N ARG A 103 8.56 19.14 -28.22
CA ARG A 103 8.78 19.77 -29.54
C ARG A 103 10.26 19.76 -29.90
#